data_AF-A0A8J1J6I9-F1
#
_entry.id   AF-A0A8J1J6I9-F1
#
_cell.length_a   1.000
_cell.length_b   1.000
_cell.length_c   1.000
_cell.angle_alpha   90.00
_cell.angle_beta   90.00
_cell.angle_gamma   90.00
#
_symmetry.space_group_name_H-M   'P 1'
#
loop_
_entity.id
_entity.type
_entity.pdbx_description
1 polymer ?
#
loop_
_entity_poly.entity_id
_entity_poly.type
_entity_poly.pdbx_seq_one_letter_code
_entity_poly.pdbx_strand_id
1 'polypeptide(L)'
;MSLCDADTATLCVSRLSILAIKAIHLFILLKSFPFSRSQTFVSFLESSLEKDPSRRWSVEELLQHPFIAELPPAKIIRAEIEEHLRAVQNRPAKQGLRAVRWAREQLRRAREQLRRAREQLRRAREQLHGAREQLRQAMEHLRPCWAMEHLRPCWAMGHLQRACDFCAIETSPEQKEAQQLALEGFACV
;
A
#
# COMPACT_ATOMS: atom_id res chain seq x y z
N MET A 1 -9.72 53.80 22.66
CA MET A 1 -10.39 52.53 23.04
C MET A 1 -9.64 51.41 22.35
N SER A 2 -8.74 50.77 23.09
CA SER A 2 -7.71 49.86 22.59
C SER A 2 -8.28 48.50 22.22
N LEU A 3 -8.00 48.07 20.99
CA LEU A 3 -8.00 46.66 20.60
C LEU A 3 -6.86 45.96 21.36
N CYS A 4 -7.17 45.36 22.49
CA CYS A 4 -6.40 44.29 23.14
C CYS A 4 -7.47 43.32 23.65
N ASP A 5 -7.43 42.01 23.52
CA ASP A 5 -6.51 41.08 22.90
C ASP A 5 -7.22 39.73 23.04
N ALA A 6 -8.01 39.32 22.03
CA ALA A 6 -8.66 38.01 22.06
C ALA A 6 -7.60 36.87 21.97
N ASP A 7 -6.45 37.16 21.37
CA ASP A 7 -5.36 36.20 21.22
C ASP A 7 -4.57 35.98 22.52
N THR A 8 -4.41 37.02 23.36
CA THR A 8 -3.71 36.91 24.64
C THR A 8 -4.53 36.11 25.65
N ALA A 9 -5.86 36.24 25.65
CA ALA A 9 -6.74 35.42 26.49
C ALA A 9 -6.69 33.93 26.09
N THR A 10 -6.63 33.64 24.78
CA THR A 10 -6.59 32.27 24.24
C THR A 10 -5.25 31.57 24.51
N LEU A 11 -4.13 32.31 24.46
CA LEU A 11 -2.79 31.84 24.85
C LEU A 11 -2.66 31.54 26.35
N CYS A 12 -3.35 32.31 27.21
CA CYS A 12 -3.37 32.08 28.65
C CYS A 12 -4.12 30.80 29.04
N VAL A 13 -5.29 30.55 28.44
CA VAL A 13 -6.08 29.33 28.71
C VAL A 13 -5.34 28.08 28.25
N SER A 14 -4.66 28.13 27.10
CA SER A 14 -3.89 27.01 26.57
C SER A 14 -2.61 26.72 27.38
N ARG A 15 -1.92 27.74 27.89
CA ARG A 15 -0.76 27.54 28.80
C ARG A 15 -1.18 26.97 30.17
N LEU A 16 -2.28 27.46 30.73
CA LEU A 16 -2.82 26.95 32.01
C LEU A 16 -3.31 25.51 31.90
N SER A 17 -3.97 25.16 30.80
CA SER A 17 -4.42 23.78 30.56
C SER A 17 -3.25 22.81 30.34
N ILE A 18 -2.18 23.24 29.65
CA ILE A 18 -0.95 22.42 29.54
C ILE A 18 -0.28 22.23 30.91
N LEU A 19 -0.23 23.27 31.74
CA LEU A 19 0.29 23.18 33.11
C LEU A 19 -0.55 22.25 33.98
N ALA A 20 -1.89 22.31 33.87
CA ALA A 20 -2.80 21.44 34.58
C ALA A 20 -2.65 19.96 34.14
N ILE A 21 -2.54 19.70 32.83
CA ILE A 21 -2.30 18.35 32.31
C ILE A 21 -0.96 17.82 32.80
N LYS A 22 0.09 18.64 32.81
CA LYS A 22 1.41 18.25 33.36
C LYS A 22 1.34 17.97 34.86
N ALA A 23 0.60 18.76 35.63
CA ALA A 23 0.42 18.56 37.07
C ALA A 23 -0.38 17.28 37.36
N ILE A 24 -1.44 17.01 36.61
CA ILE A 24 -2.24 15.79 36.71
C ILE A 24 -1.40 14.57 36.31
N HIS A 25 -0.63 14.67 35.23
CA HIS A 25 0.26 13.59 34.79
C HIS A 25 1.39 13.34 35.81
N LEU A 26 1.94 14.39 36.42
CA LEU A 26 2.92 14.28 37.50
C LEU A 26 2.29 13.64 38.74
N PHE A 27 1.08 14.02 39.11
CA PHE A 27 0.33 13.45 40.24
C PHE A 27 -0.01 11.97 40.02
N ILE A 28 -0.42 11.59 38.80
CA ILE A 28 -0.69 10.21 38.43
C ILE A 28 0.61 9.40 38.43
N LEU A 29 1.71 9.93 37.89
CA LEU A 29 3.01 9.27 37.96
C LEU A 29 3.45 9.08 39.42
N LEU A 30 3.29 10.08 40.29
CA LEU A 30 3.58 9.99 41.73
C LEU A 30 2.72 8.96 42.49
N LYS A 31 1.55 8.60 41.97
CA LYS A 31 0.71 7.52 42.52
C LYS A 31 1.02 6.13 41.95
N SER A 32 1.53 6.06 40.72
CA SER A 32 1.82 4.79 40.03
C SER A 32 3.20 4.22 40.33
N PHE A 33 4.10 4.99 40.95
CA PHE A 33 5.38 4.46 41.44
C PHE A 33 5.17 3.75 42.79
N PRO A 34 5.53 2.46 42.93
CA PRO A 34 5.56 1.76 44.20
C PRO A 34 6.82 2.20 44.96
N PHE A 35 6.89 3.49 45.30
CA PHE A 35 7.96 4.02 46.11
C PHE A 35 7.56 3.80 47.57
N SER A 36 8.36 3.05 48.32
CA SER A 36 8.34 3.12 49.79
C SER A 36 8.69 4.56 50.17
N ARG A 37 7.68 5.43 50.27
CA ARG A 37 7.87 6.84 50.62
C ARG A 37 8.47 6.91 52.01
N SER A 38 9.59 7.62 52.16
CA SER A 38 10.15 7.84 53.48
C SER A 38 9.15 8.65 54.31
N GLN A 39 9.09 8.37 55.62
CA GLN A 39 8.22 9.12 56.52
C GLN A 39 8.54 10.62 56.50
N THR A 40 9.82 10.97 56.31
CA THR A 40 10.29 12.36 56.16
C THR A 40 9.77 13.05 54.89
N PHE A 41 9.59 12.31 53.79
CA PHE A 41 8.99 12.88 52.58
C PHE A 41 7.49 13.12 52.75
N VAL A 42 6.79 12.22 53.44
CA VAL A 42 5.36 12.37 53.73
C VAL A 42 5.11 13.58 54.62
N SER A 43 5.88 13.74 55.70
CA SER A 43 5.73 14.90 56.60
C SER A 43 6.01 16.23 55.88
N PHE A 44 6.98 16.25 54.96
CA PHE A 44 7.24 17.43 54.12
C PHE A 44 6.03 17.79 53.24
N LEU A 45 5.38 16.79 52.66
CA LEU A 45 4.17 17.01 51.84
C LEU A 45 3.00 17.49 52.70
N GLU A 46 2.83 16.96 53.91
CA GLU A 46 1.77 17.40 54.82
C GLU A 46 1.94 18.88 55.21
N SER A 47 3.16 19.31 55.54
CA SER A 47 3.45 20.71 55.88
C SER A 47 3.33 21.66 54.68
N SER A 48 3.71 21.22 53.48
CA SER A 48 3.67 22.06 52.25
C SER A 48 2.28 22.14 51.61
N LEU A 49 1.46 21.10 51.75
CA LEU A 49 0.13 20.98 51.15
C LEU A 49 -1.01 21.16 52.16
N GLU A 50 -0.73 21.72 53.34
CA GLU A 50 -1.76 22.07 54.33
C GLU A 50 -2.82 22.98 53.69
N LYS A 51 -4.09 22.62 53.93
CA LYS A 51 -5.24 23.24 53.26
C LYS A 51 -5.53 24.62 53.83
N ASP A 52 -5.33 24.79 55.13
CA ASP A 52 -5.47 26.06 55.81
C ASP A 52 -4.22 26.93 55.57
N PRO A 53 -4.34 28.09 54.89
CA PRO A 53 -3.20 28.96 54.61
C PRO A 53 -2.48 29.46 55.86
N SER A 54 -3.19 29.61 56.99
CA SER A 54 -2.61 30.09 58.25
C SER A 54 -1.78 29.01 58.96
N ARG A 55 -1.96 27.74 58.59
CA ARG A 55 -1.24 26.59 59.17
C ARG A 55 -0.19 26.01 58.22
N ARG A 56 -0.18 26.47 56.96
CA ARG A 56 0.80 26.08 55.95
C ARG A 56 2.14 26.71 56.28
N TRP A 57 3.19 25.90 56.18
CA TRP A 57 4.55 26.36 56.42
C TRP A 57 5.02 27.35 55.36
N SER A 58 5.81 28.33 55.79
CA SER A 58 6.49 29.27 54.91
C SER A 58 7.61 28.59 54.12
N VAL A 59 8.14 29.27 53.09
CA VAL A 59 9.26 28.74 52.30
C VAL A 59 10.49 28.55 53.18
N GLU A 60 10.77 29.49 54.08
CA GLU A 60 11.88 29.45 55.02
C GLU A 60 11.75 28.25 55.97
N GLU A 61 10.56 28.00 56.50
CA GLU A 61 10.27 26.84 57.36
C GLU A 61 10.42 25.52 56.59
N LEU A 62 9.93 25.46 55.34
CA LEU A 62 10.05 24.28 54.49
C LEU A 62 11.51 23.96 54.12
N LEU A 63 12.36 24.98 53.95
CA LEU A 63 13.79 24.77 53.69
C LEU A 63 14.52 24.16 54.89
N GLN A 64 14.03 24.38 56.11
CA GLN A 64 14.57 23.76 57.33
C GLN A 64 14.03 22.35 57.60
N HIS A 65 13.03 21.90 56.84
CA HIS A 65 12.44 20.58 57.06
C HIS A 65 13.50 19.47 56.81
N PRO A 66 13.56 18.40 57.65
CA PRO A 66 14.58 17.35 57.54
C PRO A 66 14.71 16.73 56.14
N PHE A 67 13.60 16.58 55.42
CA PHE A 67 13.60 16.11 54.02
C PHE A 67 14.47 16.95 53.08
N ILE A 68 14.59 18.26 53.30
CA ILE A 68 15.40 19.19 52.49
C ILE A 68 16.78 19.40 53.12
N ALA A 69 16.83 19.57 54.45
CA ALA A 69 18.06 19.85 55.19
C ALA A 69 19.04 18.66 55.18
N GLU A 70 18.53 17.43 55.21
CA GLU A 70 19.33 16.20 55.20
C GLU A 70 19.58 15.66 53.78
N LEU A 71 19.33 16.46 52.74
CA LEU A 71 19.64 16.05 51.38
C LEU A 71 21.15 15.80 51.22
N PRO A 72 21.53 14.77 50.45
CA PRO A 72 22.90 14.61 50.03
C PRO A 72 23.44 15.89 49.38
N PRO A 73 24.76 16.15 49.49
CA PRO A 73 25.37 17.33 48.87
C PRO A 73 24.93 17.49 47.41
N ALA A 74 24.48 18.70 47.04
CA ALA A 74 23.88 18.97 45.73
C ALA A 74 24.76 18.52 44.54
N LYS A 75 26.09 18.49 44.71
CA LYS A 75 27.05 17.98 43.73
C LYS A 75 26.83 16.50 43.37
N ILE A 76 26.45 15.66 44.34
CA ILE A 76 26.22 14.22 44.15
C ILE A 76 24.92 14.03 43.37
N ILE A 77 23.84 14.65 43.84
CA ILE A 77 22.52 14.57 43.19
C ILE A 77 22.60 15.10 41.76
N ARG A 78 23.31 16.21 41.54
CA ARG A 78 23.49 16.78 40.19
C ARG A 78 24.26 15.83 39.27
N ALA A 79 25.35 15.22 39.75
CA ALA A 79 26.12 14.27 38.96
C ALA A 79 25.28 13.03 38.57
N GLU A 80 24.51 12.49 39.51
CA GLU A 80 23.63 11.34 39.27
C GLU A 80 22.51 11.67 38.26
N ILE A 81 21.90 12.86 38.39
CA ILE A 81 20.92 13.36 37.42
C ILE A 81 21.57 13.53 36.04
N GLU A 82 22.76 14.13 35.97
CA GLU A 82 23.47 14.32 34.70
C GLU A 82 23.82 12.98 34.03
N GLU A 83 24.26 11.99 34.79
CA GLU A 83 24.51 10.63 34.30
C GLU A 83 23.22 10.00 33.76
N HIS A 84 22.13 10.08 34.51
CA HIS A 84 20.84 9.53 34.08
C HIS A 84 20.33 10.21 32.81
N LEU A 85 20.44 11.55 32.72
CA LEU A 85 20.07 12.31 31.53
C LEU A 85 20.93 11.91 30.33
N ARG A 86 22.24 11.72 30.50
CA ARG A 86 23.12 11.20 29.44
C ARG A 86 22.70 9.80 29.00
N ALA A 87 22.37 8.91 29.93
CA ALA A 87 21.91 7.55 29.61
C ALA A 87 20.59 7.57 28.83
N VAL A 88 19.63 8.39 29.25
CA VAL A 88 18.33 8.56 28.58
C VAL A 88 18.49 9.14 27.18
N GLN A 89 19.31 10.17 26.98
CA GLN A 89 19.54 10.76 25.66
C GLN A 89 20.19 9.77 24.66
N ASN A 90 21.05 8.88 25.16
CA ASN A 90 21.74 7.89 24.33
C ASN A 90 20.93 6.62 24.03
N ARG A 91 19.82 6.38 24.76
CA ARG A 91 18.99 5.17 24.65
C ARG A 91 18.16 5.09 23.35
N PRO A 92 17.42 6.14 22.91
CA PRO A 92 16.58 6.06 21.72
C PRO A 92 17.37 6.16 20.41
N ALA A 93 18.52 6.86 20.40
CA ALA A 93 19.33 7.02 19.19
C ALA A 93 19.86 5.67 18.67
N LYS A 94 20.33 4.78 19.54
CA LYS A 94 20.92 3.50 19.12
C LYS A 94 19.89 2.48 18.65
N GLN A 95 18.70 2.42 19.25
CA GLN A 95 17.62 1.53 18.82
C GLN A 95 16.92 2.05 17.55
N GLY A 96 16.64 3.36 17.49
CA GLY A 96 16.09 3.99 16.29
C GLY A 96 17.00 3.82 15.07
N LEU A 97 18.32 4.03 15.23
CA LEU A 97 19.29 3.82 14.14
C LEU A 97 19.34 2.38 13.63
N ARG A 98 19.21 1.38 14.53
CA ARG A 98 19.15 -0.04 14.14
C ARG A 98 17.87 -0.35 13.36
N ALA A 99 16.72 0.14 13.83
CA ALA A 99 15.44 -0.03 13.13
C ALA A 99 15.45 0.63 11.74
N VAL A 100 15.97 1.85 11.64
CA VAL A 100 16.11 2.57 10.36
C VAL A 100 17.07 1.85 9.41
N ARG A 101 18.20 1.33 9.92
CA ARG A 101 19.15 0.54 9.12
C ARG A 101 18.48 -0.73 8.59
N TRP A 102 17.75 -1.45 9.43
CA TRP A 102 17.03 -2.66 9.03
C TRP A 102 15.96 -2.36 7.98
N ALA A 103 15.15 -1.30 8.16
CA ALA A 103 14.14 -0.89 7.20
C ALA A 103 14.74 -0.51 5.83
N ARG A 104 15.89 0.19 5.81
CA ARG A 104 16.61 0.50 4.57
C ARG A 104 17.07 -0.76 3.83
N GLU A 105 17.56 -1.76 4.57
CA GLU A 105 18.00 -3.03 3.98
C GLU A 105 16.81 -3.81 3.38
N GLN A 106 15.67 -3.84 4.06
CA GLN A 106 14.45 -4.46 3.51
C GLN A 106 13.99 -3.76 2.22
N LEU A 107 14.00 -2.43 2.19
CA LEU A 107 13.63 -1.67 1.00
C LEU A 107 14.59 -1.94 -0.17
N ARG A 108 15.90 -2.06 0.11
CA ARG A 108 16.91 -2.40 -0.90
C ARG A 108 16.62 -3.77 -1.52
N ARG A 109 16.31 -4.77 -0.71
CA ARG A 109 15.96 -6.13 -1.16
C ARG A 109 14.69 -6.12 -2.01
N ALA A 110 13.64 -5.43 -1.57
CA ALA A 110 12.40 -5.31 -2.33
C ALA A 110 12.60 -4.66 -3.70
N ARG A 111 13.44 -3.61 -3.78
CA ARG A 111 13.80 -2.97 -5.05
C ARG A 111 14.53 -3.92 -6.00
N GLU A 112 15.44 -4.74 -5.47
CA GLU A 112 16.16 -5.73 -6.26
C GLU A 112 15.22 -6.81 -6.81
N GLN A 113 14.26 -7.27 -6.00
CA GLN A 113 13.22 -8.21 -6.46
C GLN A 113 12.35 -7.60 -7.57
N LEU A 114 11.93 -6.35 -7.42
CA LEU A 114 11.17 -5.65 -8.46
C LEU A 114 11.97 -5.50 -9.75
N ARG A 115 13.27 -5.20 -9.65
CA ARG A 115 14.16 -5.12 -10.81
C ARG A 115 14.23 -6.44 -11.56
N ARG A 116 14.40 -7.56 -10.83
CA ARG A 116 14.39 -8.91 -11.42
C ARG A 116 13.06 -9.24 -12.09
N ALA A 117 11.94 -8.94 -11.43
CA ALA A 117 10.61 -9.17 -12.01
C ALA A 117 10.39 -8.38 -13.31
N ARG A 118 10.84 -7.12 -13.37
CA ARG A 118 10.79 -6.31 -14.59
C ARG A 118 11.62 -6.90 -15.73
N GLU A 119 12.80 -7.43 -15.41
CA GLU A 119 13.65 -8.10 -16.40
C GLU A 119 12.99 -9.37 -16.95
N GLN A 120 12.34 -10.16 -16.08
CA GLN A 120 11.58 -11.34 -16.53
C GLN A 120 10.42 -10.95 -17.45
N LEU A 121 9.67 -9.90 -17.09
CA LEU A 121 8.59 -9.40 -17.94
C LEU A 121 9.10 -8.90 -19.30
N ARG A 122 10.26 -8.24 -19.32
CA ARG A 122 10.89 -7.81 -20.57
C ARG A 122 11.22 -9.01 -21.47
N ARG A 123 11.85 -10.04 -20.92
CA ARG A 123 12.17 -11.28 -21.67
C ARG A 123 10.92 -11.98 -22.18
N ALA A 124 9.87 -12.06 -21.37
CA ALA A 124 8.59 -12.63 -21.79
C ALA A 124 7.96 -11.85 -22.97
N ARG A 125 8.06 -10.52 -22.97
CA ARG A 125 7.61 -9.68 -24.09
C ARG A 125 8.43 -9.92 -25.36
N GLU A 126 9.75 -10.06 -25.23
CA GLU A 126 10.63 -10.38 -26.36
C GLU A 126 10.28 -11.75 -26.96
N GLN A 127 10.03 -12.76 -26.14
CA GLN A 127 9.57 -14.08 -26.60
C GLN A 127 8.22 -14.01 -27.33
N LEU A 128 7.25 -13.29 -26.77
CA LEU A 128 5.93 -13.12 -27.39
C LEU A 128 6.02 -12.36 -28.72
N HIS A 129 6.93 -11.38 -28.81
CA HIS A 129 7.21 -10.69 -30.06
C HIS A 129 7.81 -11.66 -31.11
N GLY A 130 8.79 -12.48 -30.71
CA GLY A 130 9.35 -13.52 -31.59
C GLY A 130 8.30 -14.51 -32.08
N ALA A 131 7.43 -15.01 -31.20
CA ALA A 131 6.35 -15.93 -31.56
C ALA A 131 5.34 -15.29 -32.53
N ARG A 132 5.02 -14.00 -32.34
CA ARG A 132 4.17 -13.25 -33.28
C ARG A 132 4.79 -13.13 -34.67
N GLU A 133 6.10 -12.91 -34.74
CA GLU A 133 6.79 -12.79 -36.01
C GLU A 133 6.87 -14.14 -36.74
N GLN A 134 7.11 -15.24 -36.01
CA GLN A 134 7.02 -16.60 -36.56
C GLN A 134 5.63 -16.89 -37.13
N LEU A 135 4.57 -16.52 -36.40
CA LEU A 135 3.20 -16.69 -36.88
C LEU A 135 2.95 -15.86 -38.14
N ARG A 136 3.44 -14.61 -38.20
CA ARG A 136 3.36 -13.77 -39.40
C ARG A 136 4.05 -14.43 -40.58
N GLN A 137 5.27 -14.94 -40.40
CA GLN A 137 6.01 -15.64 -41.45
C GLN A 137 5.28 -16.91 -41.92
N ALA A 138 4.76 -17.71 -40.99
CA ALA A 138 3.97 -18.89 -41.34
C ALA A 138 2.72 -18.53 -42.15
N MET A 139 2.03 -17.45 -41.78
CA MET A 139 0.89 -16.90 -42.53
C MET A 139 1.29 -16.44 -43.93
N GLU A 140 2.45 -15.80 -44.09
CA GLU A 140 2.98 -15.40 -45.39
C GLU A 140 3.33 -16.61 -46.27
N HIS A 141 3.87 -17.69 -45.69
CA HIS A 141 4.12 -18.94 -46.41
C HIS A 141 2.85 -19.66 -46.85
N LEU A 142 1.78 -19.58 -46.06
CA LEU A 142 0.48 -20.17 -46.40
C LEU A 142 -0.38 -19.28 -47.30
N ARG A 143 -0.01 -17.99 -47.46
CA ARG A 143 -0.72 -17.02 -48.28
C ARG A 143 -0.94 -17.47 -49.74
N PRO A 144 0.03 -18.10 -50.44
CA PRO A 144 -0.19 -18.66 -51.77
C PRO A 144 -1.19 -19.85 -51.77
N CYS A 145 -1.17 -20.69 -50.73
CA CYS A 145 -2.09 -21.82 -50.60
C CYS A 145 -3.54 -21.38 -50.43
N TRP A 146 -3.77 -20.34 -49.62
CA TRP A 146 -5.11 -19.75 -49.46
C TRP A 146 -5.54 -18.92 -50.67
N ALA A 147 -4.61 -18.29 -51.39
CA ALA A 147 -4.90 -17.62 -52.66
C ALA A 147 -5.30 -18.63 -53.76
N MET A 148 -4.81 -19.88 -53.71
CA MET A 148 -5.20 -20.95 -54.64
C MET A 148 -6.50 -21.67 -54.25
N GLU A 149 -6.90 -21.69 -52.97
CA GLU A 149 -8.16 -22.31 -52.53
C GLU A 149 -9.41 -21.60 -53.08
N HIS A 150 -9.36 -20.29 -53.32
CA HIS A 150 -10.45 -19.56 -53.98
C HIS A 150 -10.56 -19.83 -55.49
N LEU A 151 -9.56 -20.47 -56.11
CA LEU A 151 -9.56 -20.78 -57.55
C LEU A 151 -9.89 -22.25 -57.86
N ARG A 152 -10.11 -23.08 -56.83
CA ARG A 152 -10.30 -24.54 -57.00
C ARG A 152 -11.66 -25.01 -57.55
N PRO A 153 -12.78 -24.24 -57.56
CA PRO A 153 -14.02 -24.68 -58.23
C PRO A 153 -14.23 -24.09 -59.64
N CYS A 154 -13.44 -23.13 -60.11
CA CYS A 154 -13.79 -22.37 -61.32
C CYS A 154 -13.38 -23.04 -62.64
N TRP A 155 -12.37 -23.92 -62.64
CA TRP A 155 -11.92 -24.59 -63.87
C TRP A 155 -12.69 -25.90 -64.16
N ALA A 156 -13.23 -26.56 -63.13
CA ALA A 156 -13.98 -27.81 -63.30
C ALA A 156 -15.46 -27.56 -63.73
N MET A 157 -16.07 -26.45 -63.29
CA MET A 157 -17.46 -26.12 -63.62
C MET A 157 -17.64 -25.58 -65.04
N GLY A 158 -16.65 -24.86 -65.60
CA GLY A 158 -16.75 -24.25 -66.93
C GLY A 158 -16.80 -25.24 -68.10
N HIS A 159 -16.20 -26.43 -67.94
CA HIS A 159 -16.28 -27.50 -68.94
C HIS A 159 -17.60 -28.29 -68.86
N LEU A 160 -18.13 -28.52 -67.66
CA LEU A 160 -19.41 -29.20 -67.47
C LEU A 160 -20.59 -28.31 -67.92
N GLN A 161 -20.54 -27.00 -67.67
CA GLN A 161 -21.58 -26.08 -68.14
C GLN A 161 -21.64 -26.03 -69.67
N ARG A 162 -20.48 -25.96 -70.35
CA ARG A 162 -20.45 -26.00 -71.83
C ARG A 162 -20.91 -27.33 -72.40
N ALA A 163 -20.64 -28.44 -71.73
CA ALA A 163 -21.15 -29.75 -72.14
C ALA A 163 -22.68 -29.84 -71.97
N CYS A 164 -23.23 -29.29 -70.88
CA CYS A 164 -24.67 -29.24 -70.65
C CYS A 164 -25.41 -28.31 -71.64
N ASP A 165 -24.85 -27.13 -71.93
CA ASP A 165 -25.48 -26.18 -72.86
C ASP A 165 -25.43 -26.71 -74.31
N PHE A 166 -24.40 -27.48 -74.67
CA PHE A 166 -24.33 -28.16 -75.97
C PHE A 166 -25.41 -29.25 -76.12
N CYS A 167 -25.63 -30.06 -75.08
CA CYS A 167 -26.69 -31.07 -75.08
C CYS A 167 -28.11 -30.48 -75.07
N ALA A 168 -28.29 -29.28 -74.50
CA ALA A 168 -29.61 -28.63 -74.45
C ALA A 168 -30.08 -28.09 -75.82
N ILE A 169 -29.14 -27.70 -76.69
CA ILE A 169 -29.45 -27.08 -77.99
C ILE A 169 -29.73 -28.13 -79.08
N GLU A 170 -29.17 -29.33 -78.97
CA GLU A 170 -29.31 -30.40 -79.99
C GLU A 170 -30.30 -31.52 -79.60
N THR A 171 -31.29 -31.26 -78.75
CA THR A 171 -32.38 -32.23 -78.56
C THR A 171 -33.32 -32.23 -79.77
N SER A 172 -33.11 -33.21 -80.65
CA SER A 172 -34.02 -33.59 -81.75
C SER A 172 -35.47 -33.68 -81.25
N PRO A 173 -36.48 -33.27 -82.03
CA PRO A 173 -37.89 -33.37 -81.66
C PRO A 173 -38.30 -34.80 -81.23
N GLU A 174 -37.65 -35.84 -81.77
CA GLU A 174 -37.90 -37.25 -81.43
C GLU A 174 -37.52 -37.58 -79.97
N GLN A 175 -36.51 -36.91 -79.40
CA GLN A 175 -36.11 -37.13 -78.00
C GLN A 175 -37.05 -36.45 -77.01
N LYS A 176 -37.72 -35.37 -77.41
CA LYS A 176 -38.74 -34.70 -76.58
C LYS A 176 -40.01 -35.53 -76.46
N GLU A 177 -40.43 -36.21 -77.53
CA GLU A 177 -41.55 -37.15 -77.47
C GLU A 177 -41.25 -38.37 -76.59
N ALA A 178 -40.02 -38.91 -76.64
CA ALA A 178 -39.60 -40.00 -75.75
C ALA A 178 -39.58 -39.58 -74.27
N GLN A 179 -39.21 -38.33 -73.96
CA GLN A 179 -39.25 -37.78 -72.60
C GLN A 179 -40.69 -37.54 -72.11
N GLN A 180 -41.58 -37.08 -72.99
CA GLN A 180 -42.99 -36.88 -72.69
C GLN A 180 -43.68 -38.23 -72.37
N LEU A 181 -43.42 -39.26 -73.18
CA LEU A 181 -43.92 -40.62 -72.95
C LEU A 181 -43.39 -41.24 -71.65
N ALA A 182 -42.15 -40.96 -71.28
CA ALA A 182 -41.57 -41.43 -70.03
C ALA A 182 -42.19 -40.76 -68.78
N LEU A 183 -42.68 -39.52 -68.90
CA LEU A 183 -43.33 -38.80 -67.81
C LEU A 183 -44.82 -39.17 -67.68
N GLU A 184 -45.50 -39.50 -68.78
CA GLU A 184 -46.90 -39.96 -68.78
C GLU A 184 -47.04 -41.42 -68.30
N GLY A 185 -45.97 -42.22 -68.37
CA GLY A 185 -45.93 -43.61 -67.88
C GLY A 185 -45.93 -43.80 -66.35
N PHE A 186 -45.95 -42.73 -65.56
CA PHE A 186 -46.00 -42.77 -64.08
C PHE A 186 -47.35 -42.31 -63.51
N ALA A 187 -48.46 -42.64 -64.18
CA ALA A 187 -49.79 -42.59 -63.57
C ALA A 187 -50.10 -43.94 -62.89
N CYS A 188 -50.18 -43.92 -61.55
CA CYS A 188 -50.41 -45.07 -60.70
C CYS A 188 -51.73 -45.83 -60.98
N VAL A 189 -51.65 -47.16 -61.10
CA VAL A 189 -52.60 -48.14 -60.54
C VAL A 189 -51.82 -49.33 -60.02
#